data_AF-A0A1Y5RH08-F1
#
_entry.id   AF-A0A1Y5RH08-F1
#
_cell.length_a   1.000
_cell.length_b   1.000
_cell.length_c   1.000
_cell.angle_alpha   90.00
_cell.angle_beta   90.00
_cell.angle_gamma   90.00
#
_symmetry.space_group_name_H-M   'P 1'
#
loop_
_entity.id
_entity.type
_entity.pdbx_description
1 polymer ?
#
loop_
_entity_poly.entity_id
_entity_poly.type
_entity_poly.pdbx_seq_one_letter_code
_entity_poly.pdbx_strand_id
1 'polypeptide(L)'
;MHSFPRRAAVAALALCGLPLIPLMPLPALAAGDRSAELLELIRANGCEMTTAEADAILPEHGFTMDQTRGIVRQWVQDGLVDMRGFAGIKLSQKGCEG
;
A
#
# COMPACT_ATOMS: atom_id res chain seq x y z
N MET A 1 58.40 18.58 13.00
CA MET A 1 59.58 17.68 13.13
C MET A 1 59.26 16.66 14.21
N HIS A 2 59.63 15.41 13.94
CA HIS A 2 59.14 14.16 14.53
C HIS A 2 59.12 14.08 16.06
N SER A 3 58.09 13.43 16.62
CA SER A 3 58.22 12.15 17.35
C SER A 3 57.04 11.92 18.32
N PHE A 4 56.15 10.98 18.00
CA PHE A 4 55.29 10.31 18.98
C PHE A 4 55.67 8.82 18.99
N PRO A 5 56.23 8.29 20.09
CA PRO A 5 56.33 6.86 20.29
C PRO A 5 55.36 6.42 21.39
N ARG A 6 54.60 5.33 21.16
CA ARG A 6 54.36 4.24 22.12
C ARG A 6 53.35 3.20 21.59
N ARG A 7 53.94 2.19 20.96
CA ARG A 7 53.74 0.74 21.13
C ARG A 7 52.40 0.21 21.72
N ALA A 8 51.98 -0.85 21.03
CA ALA A 8 51.32 -2.08 21.52
C ALA A 8 49.80 -1.95 21.77
N ALA A 9 49.00 -2.62 20.92
CA ALA A 9 48.40 -3.94 21.16
C ALA A 9 47.34 -3.86 22.27
N VAL A 10 46.09 -4.26 22.07
CA VAL A 10 45.66 -5.66 22.01
C VAL A 10 44.15 -5.67 21.69
N ALA A 11 43.76 -6.61 20.82
CA ALA A 11 42.48 -7.31 20.70
C ALA A 11 41.17 -6.68 21.21
N ALA A 12 40.16 -6.70 20.33
CA ALA A 12 38.87 -7.28 20.67
C ALA A 12 38.20 -7.83 19.40
N LEU A 13 38.28 -9.16 19.25
CA LEU A 13 37.37 -9.93 18.40
C LEU A 13 35.95 -9.72 18.91
N ALA A 14 35.11 -9.04 18.15
CA ALA A 14 33.67 -9.03 18.34
C ALA A 14 32.99 -9.50 17.04
N LEU A 15 33.18 -10.77 16.72
CA LEU A 15 32.33 -11.51 15.80
C LEU A 15 31.03 -11.87 16.55
N CYS A 16 30.14 -10.90 16.71
CA CYS A 16 28.81 -11.13 17.28
C CYS A 16 27.75 -10.87 16.20
N GLY A 17 27.27 -11.97 15.60
CA GLY A 17 25.94 -12.16 15.03
C GLY A 17 25.38 -11.09 14.09
N LEU A 18 25.45 -11.32 12.77
CA LEU A 18 24.32 -10.92 11.92
C LEU A 18 23.18 -11.92 12.20
N PRO A 19 22.04 -11.51 12.78
CA PRO A 19 20.89 -12.39 12.84
C PRO A 19 20.44 -12.68 11.40
N LEU A 20 20.25 -13.98 11.08
CA LEU A 20 19.41 -14.36 9.96
C LEU A 20 18.04 -13.74 10.20
N ILE A 21 17.70 -12.66 9.49
CA ILE A 21 16.35 -12.12 9.48
C ILE A 21 15.52 -13.13 8.67
N PRO A 22 14.58 -13.88 9.28
CA PRO A 22 13.65 -14.66 8.48
C PRO A 22 12.81 -13.66 7.68
N LEU A 23 12.84 -13.76 6.35
CA LEU A 23 11.89 -13.06 5.48
C LEU A 23 10.49 -13.56 5.85
N MET A 24 9.80 -12.84 6.72
CA MET A 24 8.36 -12.98 6.88
C MET A 24 7.69 -12.36 5.65
N PRO A 25 6.60 -12.96 5.13
CA PRO A 25 5.87 -12.39 4.01
C PRO A 25 5.23 -11.08 4.48
N LEU A 26 5.55 -9.96 3.80
CA LEU A 26 4.95 -8.65 4.06
C LEU A 26 3.52 -8.62 3.50
N PRO A 27 2.46 -8.67 4.32
CA PRO A 27 1.09 -8.60 3.81
C PRO A 27 0.69 -7.15 3.48
N ALA A 28 1.43 -6.16 4.00
CA ALA A 28 1.07 -4.76 3.94
C ALA A 28 1.32 -4.11 2.57
N LEU A 29 2.33 -4.56 1.83
CA LEU A 29 2.63 -4.03 0.48
C LEU A 29 1.53 -4.41 -0.51
N ALA A 30 1.07 -5.67 -0.46
CA ALA A 30 0.00 -6.16 -1.33
C ALA A 30 -1.33 -5.41 -1.15
N ALA A 31 -1.62 -4.92 0.06
CA ALA A 31 -2.83 -4.12 0.31
C ALA A 31 -2.77 -2.73 -0.36
N GLY A 32 -1.58 -2.11 -0.38
CA GLY A 32 -1.34 -0.85 -1.09
C GLY A 32 -1.50 -1.02 -2.61
N ASP A 33 -0.95 -2.09 -3.16
CA ASP A 33 -1.02 -2.39 -4.59
C ASP A 33 -2.47 -2.60 -5.05
N ARG A 34 -3.26 -3.36 -4.28
CA ARG A 34 -4.69 -3.59 -4.59
C ARG A 34 -5.54 -2.35 -4.44
N SER A 35 -5.19 -1.45 -3.52
CA SER A 35 -5.83 -0.14 -3.45
C SER A 35 -5.56 0.67 -4.71
N ALA A 36 -4.30 0.80 -5.14
CA ALA A 36 -3.98 1.55 -6.35
C ALA A 36 -4.68 0.97 -7.59
N GLU A 37 -4.68 -0.35 -7.75
CA GLU A 37 -5.36 -1.01 -8.87
C GLU A 37 -6.87 -0.74 -8.90
N LEU A 38 -7.56 -0.83 -7.75
CA LEU A 38 -8.99 -0.51 -7.68
C LEU A 38 -9.26 0.96 -8.05
N LEU A 39 -8.38 1.87 -7.63
CA LEU A 39 -8.50 3.29 -7.90
C LEU A 39 -8.43 3.56 -9.41
N GLU A 40 -7.47 2.92 -10.10
CA GLU A 40 -7.32 3.01 -11.55
C GLU A 40 -8.52 2.43 -12.31
N LEU A 41 -9.09 1.32 -11.84
CA LEU A 41 -10.30 0.76 -12.47
C LEU A 41 -11.49 1.73 -12.40
N ILE A 42 -11.68 2.40 -11.27
CA ILE A 42 -12.77 3.36 -11.12
C ILE A 42 -12.50 4.63 -11.94
N ARG A 43 -11.24 5.10 -12.02
CA ARG A 43 -10.85 6.20 -12.92
C ARG A 43 -11.11 5.87 -14.38
N ALA A 44 -10.74 4.67 -14.81
CA ALA A 44 -11.01 4.17 -16.16
C ALA A 44 -12.53 4.10 -16.45
N ASN A 45 -13.37 3.91 -15.43
CA ASN A 45 -14.83 3.94 -15.53
C ASN A 45 -15.44 5.35 -15.37
N GLY A 46 -14.65 6.42 -15.56
CA GLY A 46 -15.13 7.80 -15.45
C GLY A 46 -15.25 8.30 -14.00
N CYS A 47 -14.41 7.80 -13.11
CA CYS A 47 -14.35 8.13 -11.68
C CYS A 47 -15.58 7.71 -10.86
N GLU A 48 -16.43 6.90 -11.45
CA GLU A 48 -17.64 6.37 -10.85
C GLU A 48 -17.79 4.91 -11.25
N MET A 49 -18.26 4.07 -10.34
CA MET A 49 -18.60 2.68 -10.61
C MET A 49 -19.83 2.33 -9.80
N THR A 50 -20.95 2.11 -10.48
CA THR A 50 -22.20 1.68 -9.85
C THR A 50 -22.06 0.30 -9.20
N THR A 51 -22.97 -0.06 -8.31
CA THR A 51 -22.98 -1.42 -7.73
C THR A 51 -23.05 -2.50 -8.81
N ALA A 52 -23.87 -2.31 -9.86
CA ALA A 52 -23.99 -3.29 -10.94
C ALA A 52 -22.69 -3.43 -11.76
N GLU A 53 -22.01 -2.32 -12.05
CA GLU A 53 -20.71 -2.35 -12.71
C GLU A 53 -19.64 -2.99 -11.81
N ALA A 54 -19.65 -2.69 -10.52
CA ALA A 54 -18.72 -3.29 -9.57
C ALA A 54 -18.91 -4.81 -9.49
N ASP A 55 -20.15 -5.29 -9.45
CA ASP A 55 -20.46 -6.73 -9.43
C ASP A 55 -20.05 -7.46 -10.72
N ALA A 56 -20.03 -6.74 -11.85
CA ALA A 56 -19.61 -7.29 -13.14
C ALA A 56 -18.08 -7.24 -13.34
N ILE A 57 -17.46 -6.08 -13.11
CA ILE A 57 -16.07 -5.79 -13.47
C ILE A 57 -15.10 -6.33 -12.42
N LEU A 58 -15.33 -6.04 -11.14
CA LEU A 58 -14.34 -6.30 -10.09
C LEU A 58 -13.94 -7.79 -9.95
N PRO A 59 -14.86 -8.77 -10.09
CA PRO A 59 -14.49 -10.18 -10.06
C PRO A 59 -13.53 -10.59 -11.19
N GLU A 60 -13.64 -10.00 -12.38
CA GLU A 60 -12.73 -10.26 -13.51
C GLU A 60 -11.28 -9.82 -13.18
N HIS A 61 -11.14 -8.83 -12.31
CA HIS A 61 -9.87 -8.33 -11.77
C HIS A 61 -9.49 -8.98 -10.44
N GLY A 62 -10.18 -10.03 -10.02
CA GLY A 62 -9.90 -10.79 -8.80
C GLY A 62 -10.21 -10.05 -7.49
N PHE A 63 -10.97 -8.96 -7.56
CA PHE A 63 -11.44 -8.26 -6.36
C PHE A 63 -12.64 -8.99 -5.78
N THR A 64 -12.58 -9.24 -4.47
CA THR A 64 -13.74 -9.70 -3.71
C THR A 64 -14.51 -8.50 -3.15
N MET A 65 -15.80 -8.68 -2.87
CA MET A 65 -16.61 -7.66 -2.24
C MET A 65 -16.03 -7.21 -0.89
N ASP A 66 -15.52 -8.14 -0.08
CA ASP A 66 -14.94 -7.84 1.23
C ASP A 66 -13.64 -7.03 1.13
N GLN A 67 -12.76 -7.40 0.18
CA GLN A 67 -11.53 -6.66 -0.09
C GLN A 67 -11.86 -5.23 -0.56
N THR A 68 -12.75 -5.11 -1.54
CA THR A 68 -13.22 -3.82 -2.09
C THR A 68 -13.79 -2.95 -0.99
N ARG A 69 -14.67 -3.50 -0.14
CA ARG A 69 -15.26 -2.78 0.99
C ARG A 69 -14.20 -2.34 2.01
N GLY A 70 -13.14 -3.13 2.20
CA GLY A 70 -12.00 -2.78 3.04
C GLY A 70 -11.22 -1.57 2.51
N ILE A 71 -10.89 -1.60 1.23
CA ILE A 71 -10.17 -0.51 0.53
C ILE A 71 -10.99 0.78 0.56
N VAL A 72 -12.26 0.72 0.14
CA VAL A 72 -13.15 1.90 0.10
C VAL A 72 -13.32 2.53 1.50
N ARG A 73 -13.38 1.73 2.57
CA ARG A 73 -13.41 2.27 3.94
C ARG A 73 -12.17 3.10 4.28
N GLN A 74 -10.98 2.73 3.79
CA GLN A 74 -9.78 3.54 3.97
C GLN A 74 -9.86 4.83 3.14
N TRP A 75 -10.31 4.74 1.89
CA TRP A 75 -10.49 5.91 1.03
C TRP A 75 -11.45 6.95 1.58
N VAL A 76 -12.48 6.55 2.33
CA VAL A 76 -13.36 7.48 3.05
C VAL A 76 -12.55 8.31 4.04
N GLN A 77 -11.61 7.71 4.78
CA GLN A 77 -10.74 8.43 5.72
C GLN A 77 -9.73 9.32 4.98
N ASP A 78 -9.27 8.90 3.80
CA ASP A 78 -8.31 9.63 2.99
C ASP A 78 -8.95 10.76 2.14
N GLY A 79 -10.28 10.86 2.15
CA GLY A 79 -11.06 11.82 1.38
C GLY A 79 -11.03 11.55 -0.13
N LEU A 80 -10.84 10.30 -0.55
CA LEU A 80 -10.74 9.89 -1.95
C LEU A 80 -12.08 9.51 -2.58
N VAL A 81 -13.15 9.37 -1.79
CA VAL A 81 -14.50 9.02 -2.26
C VAL A 81 -15.54 10.06 -1.85
N ASP A 82 -16.58 10.19 -2.67
CA ASP A 82 -17.77 10.99 -2.41
C ASP A 82 -18.92 10.08 -1.94
N MET A 83 -19.40 10.29 -0.72
CA MET A 83 -20.45 9.49 -0.09
C MET A 83 -21.87 10.04 -0.32
N ARG A 84 -22.05 11.03 -1.21
CA ARG A 84 -23.34 11.69 -1.44
C ARG A 84 -24.31 10.83 -2.24
N GLY A 85 -25.00 9.90 -1.56
CA GLY A 85 -26.23 9.25 -2.03
C GLY A 85 -26.11 8.42 -3.31
N PHE A 86 -24.89 8.06 -3.71
CA PHE A 86 -24.62 7.28 -4.91
C PHE A 86 -24.65 5.78 -4.61
N ALA A 87 -25.36 5.01 -5.45
CA ALA A 87 -25.39 3.56 -5.36
C ALA A 87 -24.16 2.96 -6.08
N GLY A 88 -23.03 2.94 -5.38
CA GLY A 88 -21.75 2.46 -5.90
C GLY A 88 -20.56 3.14 -5.23
N ILE A 89 -19.44 3.21 -5.95
CA ILE A 89 -18.22 3.90 -5.56
C ILE A 89 -18.04 5.11 -6.47
N LYS A 90 -18.04 6.31 -5.90
CA LYS A 90 -17.74 7.56 -6.61
C LYS A 90 -16.49 8.18 -6.00
N LEU A 91 -15.51 8.52 -6.83
CA LEU A 91 -14.31 9.20 -6.37
C LEU A 91 -14.62 10.67 -6.09
N SER A 92 -13.93 11.22 -5.09
CA SER A 92 -13.86 12.67 -4.90
C SER A 92 -13.00 13.29 -6.01
N GLN A 93 -13.00 14.61 -6.14
CA GLN A 93 -12.11 15.31 -7.07
C GLN A 93 -10.64 14.86 -6.88
N LYS A 94 -10.15 14.84 -5.64
CA LYS A 94 -8.81 14.35 -5.28
C LYS A 94 -8.56 12.91 -5.75
N GLY A 95 -9.55 12.03 -5.63
CA GLY A 95 -9.44 10.64 -6.06
C GLY A 95 -9.41 10.49 -7.58
N CYS A 96 -10.13 11.35 -8.30
CA CYS A 96 -10.30 11.28 -9.76
C CYS A 96 -9.13 11.91 -10.55
N GLU A 97 -8.43 12.90 -9.99
CA GLU A 97 -7.41 13.69 -10.70
C GLU A 97 -5.98 13.10 -10.67
N GLY A 98 -5.74 12.02 -9.93
CA GLY A 98 -4.38 11.52 -9.69
C GLY A 98 -3.76 10.75 -10.84
#